data_AF-A0A2V6MAC4-F1
#
_entry.id   AF-A0A2V6MAC4-F1
#
_cell.length_a   1.000
_cell.length_b   1.000
_cell.length_c   1.000
_cell.angle_alpha   90.00
_cell.angle_beta   90.00
_cell.angle_gamma   90.00
#
_symmetry.space_group_name_H-M   'P 1'
#
loop_
_entity.id
_entity.type
_entity.pdbx_description
1 polymer ?
#
loop_
_entity_poly.entity_id
_entity_poly.type
_entity_poly.pdbx_seq_one_letter_code
_entity_poly.pdbx_strand_id
1 'polypeptide(L)'
;MKDVLEEFASKMAYQVGGLEGINKAIECNNVATCEYSSGLQVSGVFTEVITDEKNSPIYLCATGKSALAFGNKELPGHGINYHKEGFGSPIGKWRRTSTPPELLTDNDLRELGIVQGKKTKLEFVSGIVVEGKIDEIVRRDRRLVLITFSNCRTKYGDRILFDPDWGAYDMAVGERISSVFNGAADKDAYNQVALVPKERTIKVPSDAKRKKLENLYAQVRKIRESKTGYERLGEIWETQQAEHPGDWLLSMEIFEMLDTIDQQPDLKAKMEKFLNQKKATTKDLSTLISWGFRLVEYHKRPEYQATLQASPK
;
A
#
# COMPACT_ATOMS: atom_id res chain seq x y z
N MET A 1 -15.08 -7.12 -27.06
CA MET A 1 -14.59 -5.79 -26.60
C MET A 1 -14.36 -5.78 -25.09
N LYS A 2 -15.27 -6.34 -24.27
CA LYS A 2 -15.02 -6.61 -22.84
C LYS A 2 -13.83 -7.55 -22.58
N ASP A 3 -13.72 -8.65 -23.32
CA ASP A 3 -12.60 -9.61 -23.12
C ASP A 3 -11.23 -9.00 -23.41
N VAL A 4 -11.16 -8.09 -24.39
CA VAL A 4 -9.93 -7.37 -24.74
C VAL A 4 -9.59 -6.37 -23.62
N LEU A 5 -10.57 -5.62 -23.10
CA LEU A 5 -10.36 -4.72 -21.96
C LEU A 5 -9.96 -5.45 -20.68
N GLU A 6 -10.51 -6.63 -20.41
CA GLU A 6 -10.08 -7.49 -19.29
C GLU A 6 -8.69 -8.07 -19.52
N GLU A 7 -8.33 -8.49 -20.73
CA GLU A 7 -6.96 -8.91 -21.06
C GLU A 7 -5.96 -7.77 -20.91
N PHE A 8 -6.31 -6.55 -21.32
CA PHE A 8 -5.45 -5.38 -21.19
C PHE A 8 -5.35 -4.89 -19.74
N ALA A 9 -6.46 -4.86 -18.99
CA ALA A 9 -6.47 -4.49 -17.57
C ALA A 9 -5.73 -5.53 -16.72
N SER A 10 -5.92 -6.83 -17.01
CA SER A 10 -5.16 -7.90 -16.36
C SER A 10 -3.68 -7.82 -16.71
N LYS A 11 -3.28 -7.61 -17.98
CA LYS A 11 -1.86 -7.41 -18.36
C LYS A 11 -1.25 -6.18 -17.70
N MET A 12 -1.95 -5.05 -17.64
CA MET A 12 -1.42 -3.82 -17.04
C MET A 12 -1.34 -3.91 -15.51
N ALA A 13 -2.37 -4.43 -14.84
CA ALA A 13 -2.31 -4.69 -13.40
C ALA A 13 -1.26 -5.76 -13.05
N TYR A 14 -1.06 -6.75 -13.93
CA TYR A 14 -0.05 -7.82 -13.82
C TYR A 14 1.38 -7.29 -13.94
N GLN A 15 1.65 -6.46 -14.96
CA GLN A 15 3.01 -5.99 -15.24
C GLN A 15 3.41 -4.78 -14.39
N VAL A 16 2.47 -3.88 -14.10
CA VAL A 16 2.74 -2.68 -13.32
C VAL A 16 2.50 -2.93 -11.83
N GLY A 17 1.34 -3.48 -11.45
CA GLY A 17 0.97 -3.62 -10.03
C GLY A 17 1.82 -4.61 -9.23
N GLY A 18 2.18 -5.75 -9.81
CA GLY A 18 3.01 -6.76 -9.17
C GLY A 18 4.44 -6.29 -8.94
N LEU A 19 5.15 -5.91 -10.01
CA LEU A 19 6.54 -5.46 -9.90
C LEU A 19 6.68 -4.13 -9.14
N GLU A 20 5.81 -3.14 -9.41
CA GLU A 20 5.85 -1.86 -8.69
C GLU A 20 5.56 -2.05 -7.20
N GLY A 21 4.61 -2.94 -6.86
CA GLY A 21 4.32 -3.31 -5.47
C GLY A 21 5.53 -3.93 -4.77
N ILE A 22 6.20 -4.88 -5.42
CA ILE A 22 7.40 -5.54 -4.88
C ILE A 22 8.53 -4.51 -4.71
N ASN A 23 8.78 -3.66 -5.70
CA ASN A 23 9.82 -2.63 -5.63
C ASN A 23 9.55 -1.64 -4.49
N LYS A 24 8.31 -1.21 -4.30
CA LYS A 24 7.93 -0.39 -3.13
C LYS A 24 8.20 -1.12 -1.82
N ALA A 25 7.91 -2.42 -1.74
CA ALA A 25 8.19 -3.21 -0.55
C ALA A 25 9.70 -3.31 -0.27
N ILE A 26 10.53 -3.45 -1.32
CA ILE A 26 12.00 -3.44 -1.22
C ILE A 26 12.50 -2.07 -0.75
N GLU A 27 12.03 -0.98 -1.36
CA GLU A 27 12.39 0.39 -1.00
C GLU A 27 11.99 0.74 0.45
N CYS A 28 10.86 0.23 0.91
CA CYS A 28 10.39 0.45 2.29
C CYS A 28 11.30 -0.19 3.33
N ASN A 29 12.09 -1.21 2.97
CA ASN A 29 12.97 -1.97 3.86
C ASN A 29 12.32 -2.34 5.20
N ASN A 30 11.08 -2.79 5.11
CA ASN A 30 10.22 -3.08 6.25
C ASN A 30 9.39 -4.33 5.95
N VAL A 31 8.76 -4.89 6.97
CA VAL A 31 7.89 -6.05 6.81
C VAL A 31 6.71 -5.70 5.93
N ALA A 32 6.64 -6.38 4.80
CA ALA A 32 5.53 -6.34 3.87
C ALA A 32 5.09 -7.76 3.55
N THR A 33 3.98 -7.88 2.83
CA THR A 33 3.47 -9.16 2.35
C THR A 33 3.29 -9.11 0.84
N CYS A 34 3.81 -10.12 0.15
CA CYS A 34 3.49 -10.43 -1.24
C CYS A 34 2.55 -11.63 -1.28
N GLU A 35 1.42 -11.50 -1.98
CA GLU A 35 0.45 -12.57 -2.17
C GLU A 35 0.60 -13.17 -3.57
N TYR A 36 0.76 -14.48 -3.66
CA TYR A 36 0.77 -15.23 -4.90
C TYR A 36 -0.66 -15.41 -5.42
N SER A 37 -0.83 -15.66 -6.72
CA SER A 37 -2.13 -15.97 -7.33
C SER A 37 -2.78 -17.27 -6.82
N SER A 38 -2.02 -18.11 -6.11
CA SER A 38 -2.54 -19.25 -5.34
C SER A 38 -3.29 -18.85 -4.08
N GLY A 39 -3.12 -17.61 -3.60
CA GLY A 39 -3.55 -17.12 -2.28
C GLY A 39 -2.50 -17.29 -1.18
N LEU A 40 -1.32 -17.87 -1.49
CA LEU A 40 -0.23 -17.95 -0.54
C LEU A 40 0.37 -16.56 -0.29
N GLN A 41 0.47 -16.17 0.97
CA GLN A 41 1.01 -14.90 1.41
C GLN A 41 2.41 -15.12 2.00
N VAL A 42 3.40 -14.42 1.48
CA VAL A 42 4.76 -14.40 2.00
C VAL A 42 4.97 -13.07 2.71
N SER A 43 5.19 -13.11 4.02
CA SER A 43 5.52 -11.94 4.83
C SER A 43 7.00 -11.92 5.17
N GLY A 44 7.66 -10.77 5.00
CA GLY A 44 9.10 -10.64 5.23
C GLY A 44 9.63 -9.26 4.88
N VAL A 45 10.93 -9.05 5.07
CA VAL A 45 11.64 -7.87 4.54
C VAL A 45 12.19 -8.24 3.17
N PHE A 46 11.54 -7.74 2.11
CA PHE A 46 11.95 -8.01 0.74
C PHE A 46 13.21 -7.24 0.37
N THR A 47 14.17 -7.92 -0.27
CA THR A 47 15.46 -7.32 -0.63
C THR A 47 15.77 -7.37 -2.11
N GLU A 48 15.15 -8.30 -2.84
CA GLU A 48 15.42 -8.47 -4.26
C GLU A 48 14.22 -9.09 -4.97
N VAL A 49 14.03 -8.67 -6.21
CA VAL A 49 13.18 -9.34 -7.19
C VAL A 49 13.98 -9.54 -8.47
N ILE A 50 14.00 -10.77 -8.98
CA ILE A 50 14.59 -11.06 -10.29
C ILE A 50 13.48 -10.93 -11.33
N THR A 51 13.76 -10.26 -12.44
CA THR A 51 12.83 -10.09 -13.55
C THR A 51 13.34 -10.76 -14.82
N ASP A 52 12.42 -11.13 -15.71
CA ASP A 52 12.77 -11.50 -17.09
C ASP A 52 13.06 -10.27 -17.97
N GLU A 53 13.39 -10.51 -19.25
CA GLU A 53 13.66 -9.48 -20.26
C GLU A 53 12.47 -8.52 -20.50
N LYS A 54 11.26 -8.89 -20.05
CA LYS A 54 10.03 -8.10 -20.19
C LYS A 54 9.64 -7.40 -18.89
N ASN A 55 10.55 -7.32 -17.91
CA ASN A 55 10.30 -6.78 -16.58
C ASN A 55 9.15 -7.50 -15.83
N SER A 56 8.95 -8.79 -16.08
CA SER A 56 8.01 -9.60 -15.28
C SER A 56 8.75 -10.21 -14.09
N PRO A 57 8.24 -10.12 -12.84
CA PRO A 57 8.83 -10.79 -11.69
C PRO A 57 8.88 -12.31 -11.91
N ILE A 58 10.06 -12.92 -11.71
CA ILE A 58 10.27 -14.36 -11.86
C ILE A 58 10.80 -15.02 -10.59
N TYR A 59 11.37 -14.26 -9.66
CA TYR A 59 11.83 -14.76 -8.36
C TYR A 59 11.78 -13.64 -7.33
N LEU A 60 11.31 -13.97 -6.12
CA LEU A 60 11.20 -13.04 -5.01
C LEU A 60 12.13 -13.47 -3.88
N CYS A 61 12.85 -12.51 -3.28
CA CYS A 61 13.73 -12.73 -2.14
C CYS A 61 13.34 -11.84 -0.97
N ALA A 62 13.17 -12.46 0.20
CA ALA A 62 13.11 -11.81 1.50
C ALA A 62 14.26 -12.30 2.38
N THR A 63 14.72 -11.43 3.29
CA THR A 63 15.80 -11.76 4.22
C THR A 63 15.32 -11.67 5.67
N GLY A 64 16.01 -12.42 6.53
CA GLY A 64 15.67 -12.53 7.94
C GLY A 64 14.34 -13.25 8.15
N LYS A 65 13.72 -13.00 9.30
CA LYS A 65 12.47 -13.64 9.69
C LYS A 65 11.41 -13.44 8.61
N SER A 66 10.91 -14.53 8.06
CA SER A 66 9.81 -14.55 7.10
C SER A 66 8.73 -15.50 7.59
N ALA A 67 7.50 -15.37 7.11
CA ALA A 67 6.42 -16.29 7.45
C ALA A 67 5.51 -16.49 6.25
N LEU A 68 4.93 -17.69 6.17
CA LEU A 68 3.96 -18.03 5.15
C LEU A 68 2.57 -18.08 5.76
N ALA A 69 1.59 -17.50 5.09
CA ALA A 69 0.20 -17.47 5.52
C ALA A 69 -0.75 -17.78 4.36
N PHE A 70 -1.97 -18.18 4.70
CA PHE A 70 -3.07 -18.29 3.75
C PHE A 70 -4.33 -17.71 4.40
N GLY A 71 -5.00 -16.78 3.72
CA GLY A 71 -6.18 -16.12 4.27
C GLY A 71 -5.89 -15.34 5.57
N ASN A 72 -4.72 -14.69 5.66
CA ASN A 72 -4.24 -13.94 6.83
C ASN A 72 -4.03 -14.80 8.10
N LYS A 73 -3.79 -16.10 7.93
CA LYS A 73 -3.40 -17.01 9.01
C LYS A 73 -2.15 -17.78 8.66
N GLU A 74 -1.20 -17.80 9.60
CA GLU A 74 0.08 -18.50 9.43
C GLU A 74 -0.14 -19.98 9.06
N LEU A 75 0.61 -20.47 8.08
CA LEU A 75 0.62 -21.89 7.74
C LEU A 75 1.38 -22.65 8.83
N PRO A 76 0.81 -23.75 9.38
CA PRO A 76 1.47 -24.54 10.40
C PRO A 76 2.89 -24.95 9.98
N GLY A 77 3.88 -24.64 10.82
CA GLY A 77 5.28 -24.98 10.55
C GLY A 77 6.05 -23.99 9.67
N HIS A 78 5.40 -22.93 9.15
CA HIS A 78 6.05 -21.95 8.26
C HIS A 78 6.09 -20.53 8.83
N GLY A 79 6.21 -20.41 10.15
CA GLY A 79 6.37 -19.14 10.83
C GLY A 79 7.80 -18.62 10.90
N ILE A 80 7.97 -17.47 11.56
CA ILE A 80 9.24 -16.73 11.69
C ILE A 80 10.40 -17.49 12.33
N ASN A 81 10.11 -18.54 13.08
CA ASN A 81 11.13 -19.39 13.71
C ASN A 81 11.68 -20.43 12.73
N TYR A 82 10.87 -20.85 11.77
CA TYR A 82 11.25 -21.81 10.75
C TYR A 82 11.97 -21.09 9.60
N HIS A 83 11.34 -20.07 9.01
CA HIS A 83 11.96 -19.22 7.98
C HIS A 83 12.78 -18.07 8.59
N LYS A 84 13.76 -18.41 9.43
CA LYS A 84 14.53 -17.42 10.22
C LYS A 84 15.53 -16.60 9.39
N GLU A 85 16.04 -17.16 8.30
CA GLU A 85 17.13 -16.58 7.48
C GLU A 85 16.62 -15.80 6.27
N GLY A 86 15.41 -16.09 5.82
CA GLY A 86 14.79 -15.46 4.67
C GLY A 86 13.79 -16.39 4.02
N PHE A 87 13.28 -15.95 2.88
CA PHE A 87 12.45 -16.76 2.01
C PHE A 87 12.72 -16.38 0.55
N GLY A 88 12.91 -17.38 -0.30
CA GLY A 88 13.19 -17.18 -1.72
C GLY A 88 12.34 -18.12 -2.57
N SER A 89 11.55 -17.59 -3.51
CA SER A 89 10.70 -18.46 -4.33
C SER A 89 10.47 -17.96 -5.75
N PRO A 90 10.43 -18.86 -6.74
CA PRO A 90 10.05 -18.51 -8.10
C PRO A 90 8.61 -18.00 -8.18
N ILE A 91 8.35 -17.25 -9.25
CA ILE A 91 7.04 -16.75 -9.67
C ILE A 91 6.90 -17.14 -11.16
N GLY A 92 5.77 -17.71 -11.56
CA GLY A 92 5.50 -17.92 -12.97
C GLY A 92 4.91 -19.26 -13.36
N LYS A 93 4.64 -19.39 -14.66
CA LYS A 93 4.15 -20.62 -15.30
C LYS A 93 5.24 -21.67 -15.38
N TRP A 94 4.81 -22.93 -15.34
CA TRP A 94 5.67 -24.08 -15.59
C TRP A 94 5.71 -24.40 -17.09
N ARG A 95 6.88 -24.80 -17.60
CA ARG A 95 7.14 -25.01 -19.04
C ARG A 95 6.30 -26.13 -19.66
N ARG A 96 5.98 -27.16 -18.88
CA ARG A 96 5.34 -28.40 -19.38
C ARG A 96 3.80 -28.39 -19.34
N THR A 97 3.17 -27.26 -18.99
CA THR A 97 1.71 -27.14 -18.93
C THR A 97 1.27 -25.71 -19.28
N SER A 98 0.08 -25.57 -19.87
CA SER A 98 -0.56 -24.27 -20.11
C SER A 98 -1.40 -23.81 -18.91
N THR A 99 -1.79 -24.74 -18.03
CA THR A 99 -2.60 -24.45 -16.84
C THR A 99 -1.74 -23.73 -15.79
N PRO A 100 -2.24 -22.64 -15.16
CA PRO A 100 -1.56 -21.99 -14.05
C PRO A 100 -1.21 -23.01 -12.94
N PRO A 101 0.00 -22.95 -12.37
CA PRO A 101 0.48 -24.01 -11.48
C PRO A 101 -0.39 -24.17 -10.23
N GLU A 102 -0.98 -23.08 -9.72
CA GLU A 102 -1.90 -23.11 -8.58
C GLU A 102 -3.23 -23.83 -8.86
N LEU A 103 -3.59 -24.03 -10.12
CA LEU A 103 -4.84 -24.68 -10.55
C LEU A 103 -4.66 -26.15 -10.97
N LEU A 104 -3.43 -26.65 -11.02
CA LEU A 104 -3.15 -28.04 -11.38
C LEU A 104 -3.75 -28.99 -10.34
N THR A 105 -4.46 -30.01 -10.82
CA THR A 105 -5.00 -31.11 -10.01
C THR A 105 -3.92 -32.12 -9.65
N ASP A 106 -4.20 -33.03 -8.72
CA ASP A 106 -3.24 -34.08 -8.36
C ASP A 106 -2.95 -35.03 -9.53
N ASN A 107 -3.90 -35.21 -10.45
CA ASN A 107 -3.67 -35.98 -11.67
C ASN A 107 -2.70 -35.23 -12.59
N ASP A 108 -2.90 -33.93 -12.80
CA ASP A 108 -1.99 -33.10 -13.61
C ASP A 108 -0.56 -33.12 -13.01
N LEU A 109 -0.43 -33.02 -11.68
CA LEU A 109 0.87 -33.11 -11.01
C LEU A 109 1.54 -34.47 -11.24
N ARG A 110 0.79 -35.58 -11.17
CA ARG A 110 1.33 -36.93 -11.45
C ARG A 110 1.79 -37.07 -12.89
N GLU A 111 1.04 -36.55 -13.86
CA GLU A 111 1.41 -36.55 -15.29
C GLU A 111 2.69 -35.73 -15.54
N LEU A 112 2.90 -34.67 -14.76
CA LEU A 112 4.12 -33.88 -14.77
C LEU A 112 5.29 -34.53 -14.02
N GLY A 113 5.07 -35.65 -13.32
CA GLY A 113 6.08 -36.32 -12.50
C GLY A 113 6.34 -35.63 -11.15
N ILE A 114 5.40 -34.81 -10.69
CA ILE A 114 5.41 -34.12 -9.40
C ILE A 114 4.62 -35.01 -8.42
N VAL A 115 5.35 -35.87 -7.72
CA VAL A 115 4.77 -36.85 -6.78
C VAL A 115 5.58 -36.84 -5.50
N GLN A 116 4.88 -36.74 -4.37
CA GLN A 116 5.50 -36.81 -3.04
C GLN A 116 6.37 -38.06 -2.90
N GLY A 117 7.55 -37.89 -2.31
CA GLY A 117 8.58 -38.92 -2.16
C GLY A 117 9.48 -39.12 -3.37
N LYS A 118 9.18 -38.54 -4.54
CA LYS A 118 9.99 -38.69 -5.76
C LYS A 118 10.86 -37.46 -6.04
N LYS A 119 11.99 -37.70 -6.70
CA LYS A 119 12.78 -36.64 -7.32
C LYS A 119 12.06 -36.11 -8.55
N THR A 120 12.06 -34.79 -8.72
CA THR A 120 11.52 -34.13 -9.90
C THR A 120 12.42 -32.98 -10.34
N LYS A 121 12.27 -32.59 -11.60
CA LYS A 121 12.86 -31.40 -12.17
C LYS A 121 11.73 -30.55 -12.74
N LEU A 122 11.49 -29.41 -12.11
CA LEU A 122 10.49 -28.44 -12.49
C LEU A 122 11.15 -27.26 -13.21
N GLU A 123 10.68 -26.98 -14.42
CA GLU A 123 11.20 -25.90 -15.25
C GLU A 123 10.13 -24.83 -15.44
N PHE A 124 10.46 -23.58 -15.11
CA PHE A 124 9.61 -22.43 -15.34
C PHE A 124 9.79 -21.90 -16.76
N VAL A 125 8.76 -21.24 -17.29
CA VAL A 125 8.84 -20.54 -18.59
C VAL A 125 9.93 -19.47 -18.57
N SER A 126 10.15 -18.83 -17.42
CA SER A 126 11.21 -17.84 -17.18
C SER A 126 12.64 -18.40 -17.29
N GLY A 127 12.82 -19.73 -17.28
CA GLY A 127 14.13 -20.37 -17.27
C GLY A 127 14.66 -20.72 -15.87
N ILE A 128 13.90 -20.45 -14.81
CA ILE A 128 14.22 -20.99 -13.48
C ILE A 128 14.01 -22.51 -13.49
N VAL A 129 14.95 -23.23 -12.90
CA VAL A 129 14.90 -24.69 -12.73
C VAL A 129 14.98 -25.01 -11.25
N VAL A 130 14.02 -25.80 -10.77
CA VAL A 130 13.97 -26.35 -9.40
C VAL A 130 14.09 -27.87 -9.51
N GLU A 131 15.12 -28.44 -8.89
CA GLU A 131 15.38 -29.88 -8.93
C GLU A 131 15.64 -30.41 -7.53
N GLY A 132 14.84 -31.40 -7.10
CA GLY A 132 14.91 -31.93 -5.75
C GLY A 132 13.93 -33.07 -5.52
N LYS A 133 13.94 -33.64 -4.31
CA LYS A 133 12.95 -34.63 -3.89
C LYS A 133 11.78 -33.93 -3.23
N ILE A 134 10.56 -34.21 -3.66
CA ILE A 134 9.35 -33.63 -3.05
C ILE A 134 9.07 -34.34 -1.73
N ASP A 135 9.01 -33.59 -0.64
CA ASP A 135 8.66 -34.11 0.69
C ASP A 135 7.21 -33.79 1.06
N GLU A 136 6.69 -32.64 0.66
CA GLU A 136 5.31 -32.21 0.95
C GLU A 136 4.70 -31.42 -0.21
N ILE A 137 3.39 -31.58 -0.41
CA ILE A 137 2.57 -30.80 -1.35
C ILE A 137 1.39 -30.24 -0.56
N VAL A 138 1.29 -28.92 -0.45
CA VAL A 138 0.25 -28.25 0.34
C VAL A 138 -0.79 -27.64 -0.58
N ARG A 139 -2.06 -27.94 -0.29
CA ARG A 139 -3.23 -27.30 -0.93
C ARG A 139 -4.07 -26.50 0.05
N ARG A 140 -4.64 -25.39 -0.43
CA ARG A 140 -5.67 -24.60 0.26
C ARG A 140 -6.72 -24.18 -0.75
N ASP A 141 -8.00 -24.27 -0.38
CA ASP A 141 -9.12 -23.97 -1.27
C ASP A 141 -9.02 -24.64 -2.65
N ARG A 142 -8.56 -25.90 -2.67
CA ARG A 142 -8.28 -26.73 -3.85
C ARG A 142 -7.12 -26.24 -4.74
N ARG A 143 -6.48 -25.12 -4.40
CA ARG A 143 -5.31 -24.58 -5.10
C ARG A 143 -4.03 -25.17 -4.52
N LEU A 144 -3.05 -25.41 -5.39
CA LEU A 144 -1.69 -25.74 -4.98
C LEU A 144 -1.00 -24.46 -4.50
N VAL A 145 -0.52 -24.44 -3.26
CA VAL A 145 0.05 -23.23 -2.63
C VAL A 145 1.53 -23.37 -2.32
N LEU A 146 2.00 -24.55 -1.93
CA LEU A 146 3.39 -24.79 -1.51
C LEU A 146 3.85 -26.19 -1.92
N ILE A 147 5.11 -26.33 -2.31
CA ILE A 147 5.79 -27.63 -2.42
C ILE A 147 7.10 -27.55 -1.64
N THR A 148 7.31 -28.50 -0.74
CA THR A 148 8.54 -28.63 0.04
C THR A 148 9.44 -29.68 -0.57
N PHE A 149 10.73 -29.36 -0.72
CA PHE A 149 11.74 -30.24 -1.29
C PHE A 149 12.91 -30.48 -0.34
N SER A 150 13.45 -31.70 -0.33
CA SER A 150 14.79 -32.00 0.21
C SER A 150 15.81 -32.20 -0.91
N ASN A 151 17.08 -31.97 -0.57
CA ASN A 151 18.20 -32.04 -1.51
C ASN A 151 17.90 -31.22 -2.79
N CYS A 152 17.41 -30.00 -2.58
CA CYS A 152 16.87 -29.17 -3.64
C CYS A 152 17.89 -28.16 -4.13
N ARG A 153 18.03 -28.02 -5.45
CA ARG A 153 18.77 -26.95 -6.09
C ARG A 153 17.84 -26.13 -6.97
N THR A 154 17.87 -24.82 -6.79
CA THR A 154 17.16 -23.86 -7.64
C THR A 154 18.15 -22.96 -8.34
N LYS A 155 18.00 -22.75 -9.65
CA LYS A 155 18.91 -21.92 -10.44
C LYS A 155 18.20 -21.10 -11.52
N TYR A 156 18.82 -20.00 -11.91
CA TYR A 156 18.47 -19.18 -13.06
C TYR A 156 19.73 -18.85 -13.87
N GLY A 157 19.86 -19.41 -15.07
CA GLY A 157 21.14 -19.40 -15.80
C GLY A 157 22.25 -20.05 -14.95
N ASP A 158 23.33 -19.30 -14.73
CA ASP A 158 24.46 -19.72 -13.87
C ASP A 158 24.28 -19.34 -12.39
N ARG A 159 23.25 -18.56 -12.05
CA ARG A 159 22.99 -18.13 -10.68
C ARG A 159 22.30 -19.23 -9.89
N ILE A 160 22.90 -19.64 -8.78
CA ILE A 160 22.27 -20.49 -7.77
C ILE A 160 21.35 -19.61 -6.90
N LEU A 161 20.08 -19.98 -6.83
CA LEU A 161 19.05 -19.31 -6.04
C LEU A 161 18.70 -20.08 -4.76
N PHE A 162 18.92 -21.39 -4.78
CA PHE A 162 18.85 -22.24 -3.59
C PHE A 162 19.82 -23.42 -3.76
N ASP A 163 20.56 -23.75 -2.70
CA ASP A 163 21.48 -24.89 -2.69
C ASP A 163 21.05 -25.94 -1.64
N PRO A 164 21.22 -27.26 -1.90
CA PRO A 164 20.85 -28.32 -0.97
C PRO A 164 21.41 -28.15 0.44
N ASP A 165 22.61 -27.57 0.58
CA ASP A 165 23.28 -27.37 1.86
C ASP A 165 22.54 -26.36 2.77
N TRP A 166 21.59 -25.60 2.22
CA TRP A 166 20.77 -24.63 2.97
C TRP A 166 19.54 -25.29 3.64
N GLY A 167 19.31 -26.58 3.38
CA GLY A 167 18.27 -27.37 4.03
C GLY A 167 17.06 -27.64 3.13
N ALA A 168 15.88 -27.73 3.75
CA ALA A 168 14.64 -27.94 3.03
C ALA A 168 14.24 -26.67 2.26
N TYR A 169 13.77 -26.85 1.03
CA TYR A 169 13.32 -25.76 0.18
C TYR A 169 11.80 -25.72 0.10
N ASP A 170 11.20 -24.66 0.63
CA ASP A 170 9.77 -24.40 0.54
C ASP A 170 9.47 -23.47 -0.63
N MET A 171 8.93 -24.03 -1.71
CA MET A 171 8.63 -23.32 -2.93
C MET A 171 7.17 -22.85 -2.92
N ALA A 172 6.97 -21.53 -2.82
CA ALA A 172 5.67 -20.91 -3.07
C ALA A 172 5.23 -21.16 -4.50
N VAL A 173 3.96 -21.50 -4.68
CA VAL A 173 3.36 -21.76 -5.99
C VAL A 173 2.45 -20.62 -6.39
N GLY A 174 2.63 -20.10 -7.60
CA GLY A 174 1.69 -19.18 -8.24
C GLY A 174 2.24 -18.62 -9.54
N GLU A 175 1.37 -18.46 -10.53
CA GLU A 175 1.69 -17.82 -11.81
C GLU A 175 2.22 -16.39 -11.63
N ARG A 176 1.72 -15.65 -10.63
CA ARG A 176 2.03 -14.23 -10.43
C ARG A 176 1.90 -13.80 -8.98
N ILE A 177 2.37 -12.60 -8.68
CA ILE A 177 2.00 -11.86 -7.47
C ILE A 177 0.68 -11.12 -7.74
N SER A 178 -0.34 -11.41 -6.94
CA SER A 178 -1.68 -10.83 -7.05
C SER A 178 -1.83 -9.52 -6.28
N SER A 179 -1.14 -9.38 -5.15
CA SER A 179 -1.18 -8.21 -4.30
C SER A 179 0.13 -8.02 -3.53
N VAL A 180 0.44 -6.77 -3.18
CA VAL A 180 1.53 -6.42 -2.26
C VAL A 180 1.03 -5.36 -1.29
N PHE A 181 1.27 -5.56 0.01
CA PHE A 181 0.82 -4.62 1.04
C PHE A 181 1.77 -4.57 2.23
N ASN A 182 1.70 -3.48 2.98
CA ASN A 182 2.53 -3.28 4.16
C ASN A 182 2.04 -4.11 5.36
N GLY A 183 2.99 -4.65 6.12
CA GLY A 183 2.73 -5.50 7.28
C GLY A 183 2.72 -6.99 6.98
N ALA A 184 2.82 -7.79 8.04
CA ALA A 184 2.65 -9.24 7.96
C ALA A 184 1.18 -9.62 7.74
N ALA A 185 0.96 -10.73 7.05
CA ALA A 185 -0.36 -11.29 6.77
C ALA A 185 -1.05 -11.73 8.07
N ASP A 186 -0.34 -12.49 8.90
CA ASP A 186 -0.76 -12.83 10.27
C ASP A 186 0.09 -12.02 11.27
N LYS A 187 -0.42 -10.84 11.65
CA LYS A 187 0.30 -9.89 12.52
C LYS A 187 0.59 -10.46 13.91
N ASP A 188 -0.33 -11.27 14.43
CA ASP A 188 -0.23 -11.87 15.76
C ASP A 188 0.87 -12.92 15.77
N ALA A 189 0.85 -13.85 14.80
CA ALA A 189 1.86 -14.90 14.68
C ALA A 189 3.26 -14.35 14.36
N TYR A 190 3.33 -13.33 13.50
CA TYR A 190 4.59 -12.70 13.12
C TYR A 190 5.24 -11.90 14.25
N ASN A 191 4.51 -11.64 15.35
CA ASN A 191 4.93 -10.74 16.43
C ASN A 191 5.43 -9.39 15.88
N GLN A 192 4.70 -8.82 14.91
CA GLN A 192 5.10 -7.57 14.31
C GLN A 192 4.94 -6.45 15.34
N VAL A 193 6.04 -6.06 15.99
CA VAL A 193 6.06 -4.92 16.90
C VAL A 193 5.67 -3.69 16.09
N ALA A 194 4.62 -2.99 16.53
CA ALA A 194 4.21 -1.74 15.89
C ALA A 194 5.42 -0.82 15.80
N LEU A 195 5.77 -0.41 14.58
CA LEU A 195 6.77 0.63 14.39
C LEU A 195 6.20 1.92 14.97
N VAL A 196 6.55 2.21 16.21
CA VAL A 196 6.33 3.52 16.79
C VAL A 196 7.31 4.45 16.06
N PRO A 197 6.84 5.44 15.30
CA PRO A 197 7.74 6.38 14.65
C PRO A 197 8.69 6.98 15.69
N LYS A 198 10.01 6.85 15.46
CA LYS A 198 11.02 7.50 16.32
C LYS A 198 10.86 9.02 16.26
N GLU A 199 10.37 9.52 15.13
CA GLU A 199 9.80 10.86 15.02
C GLU A 199 8.51 10.93 15.83
N ARG A 200 8.64 11.26 17.10
CA ARG A 200 7.58 12.03 17.75
C ARG A 200 7.39 13.25 16.87
N THR A 201 6.16 13.50 16.42
CA THR A 201 5.79 14.82 15.88
C THR A 201 6.44 15.83 16.82
N ILE A 202 7.44 16.57 16.34
CA ILE A 202 8.06 17.60 17.16
C ILE A 202 6.92 18.58 17.40
N LYS A 203 6.26 18.43 18.56
CA LYS A 203 5.41 19.48 19.09
C LYS A 203 6.40 20.59 19.40
N VAL A 204 6.66 21.42 18.40
CA VAL A 204 7.39 22.67 18.59
C VAL A 204 6.74 23.31 19.81
N PRO A 205 7.50 23.59 20.89
CA PRO A 205 6.95 24.22 22.07
C PRO A 205 6.09 25.41 21.63
N SER A 206 4.84 25.46 22.08
CA SER A 206 3.92 26.51 21.68
C SER A 206 4.42 27.83 22.27
N ASP A 207 5.20 28.56 21.46
CA ASP A 207 5.65 29.91 21.76
C ASP A 207 4.41 30.83 21.86
N ALA A 208 4.53 31.92 22.61
CA ALA A 208 3.42 32.85 22.88
C ALA A 208 2.71 33.30 21.60
N LYS A 209 3.46 33.50 20.52
CA LYS A 209 2.93 33.82 19.19
C LYS A 209 2.04 32.69 18.64
N ARG A 210 2.47 31.43 18.77
CA ARG A 210 1.68 30.27 18.31
C ARG A 210 0.39 30.09 19.13
N LYS A 211 0.46 30.25 20.46
CA LYS A 211 -0.73 30.17 21.32
C LYS A 211 -1.78 31.21 20.96
N LYS A 212 -1.36 32.43 20.60
CA LYS A 212 -2.28 33.48 20.16
C LYS A 212 -2.99 33.09 18.87
N LEU A 213 -2.26 32.58 17.88
CA LEU A 213 -2.85 32.09 16.63
C LEU A 213 -3.82 30.93 16.89
N GLU A 214 -3.41 29.95 17.70
CA GLU A 214 -4.26 28.81 18.11
C GLU A 214 -5.57 29.29 18.78
N ASN A 215 -5.53 30.36 19.58
CA ASN A 215 -6.71 30.97 20.18
C ASN A 215 -7.62 31.67 19.15
N LEU A 216 -7.06 32.27 18.09
CA LEU A 216 -7.87 32.82 16.98
C LEU A 216 -8.60 31.70 16.23
N TYR A 217 -7.92 30.59 15.92
CA TYR A 217 -8.54 29.38 15.34
C TYR A 217 -9.64 28.82 16.24
N ALA A 218 -9.40 28.72 17.55
CA ALA A 218 -10.40 28.24 18.50
C ALA A 218 -11.67 29.12 18.51
N GLN A 219 -11.53 30.44 18.37
CA GLN A 219 -12.66 31.36 18.27
C GLN A 219 -13.46 31.17 16.99
N VAL A 220 -12.80 31.07 15.82
CA VAL A 220 -13.48 30.82 14.53
C VAL A 220 -14.20 29.47 14.56
N ARG A 221 -13.56 28.43 15.09
CA ARG A 221 -14.18 27.11 15.28
C ARG A 221 -15.43 27.19 16.14
N LYS A 222 -15.37 27.90 17.27
CA LYS A 222 -16.54 28.10 18.15
C LYS A 222 -17.69 28.82 17.43
N ILE A 223 -17.39 29.84 16.62
CA ILE A 223 -18.41 30.54 15.80
C ILE A 223 -19.03 29.56 14.80
N ARG A 224 -18.23 28.71 14.13
CA ARG A 224 -18.71 27.71 13.17
C ARG A 224 -19.63 26.67 13.81
N GLU A 225 -19.21 26.11 14.94
CA GLU A 225 -19.94 25.05 15.63
C GLU A 225 -21.23 25.58 16.28
N SER A 226 -21.17 26.77 16.90
CA SER A 226 -22.34 27.39 17.53
C SER A 226 -23.30 28.07 16.54
N LYS A 227 -22.82 28.39 15.33
CA LYS A 227 -23.52 29.20 14.32
C LYS A 227 -23.97 30.57 14.85
N THR A 228 -23.22 31.14 15.78
CA THR A 228 -23.48 32.47 16.39
C THR A 228 -22.18 33.26 16.51
N GLY A 229 -22.26 34.59 16.54
CA GLY A 229 -21.10 35.45 16.74
C GLY A 229 -20.35 35.83 15.46
N TYR A 230 -21.01 35.79 14.30
CA TYR A 230 -20.39 36.09 13.00
C TYR A 230 -19.88 37.53 12.89
N GLU A 231 -20.47 38.47 13.61
CA GLU A 231 -20.05 39.87 13.69
C GLU A 231 -18.60 40.03 14.17
N ARG A 232 -18.07 39.05 14.93
CA ARG A 232 -16.71 39.06 15.46
C ARG A 232 -15.65 38.61 14.45
N LEU A 233 -16.05 38.08 13.29
CA LEU A 233 -15.12 37.57 12.28
C LEU A 233 -14.20 38.67 11.72
N GLY A 234 -14.69 39.90 11.62
CA GLY A 234 -13.89 41.06 11.21
C GLY A 234 -12.75 41.34 12.18
N GLU A 235 -13.05 41.45 13.47
CA GLU A 235 -12.06 41.70 14.53
C GLU A 235 -11.01 40.58 14.63
N ILE A 236 -11.46 39.33 14.50
CA ILE A 236 -10.56 38.16 14.50
C ILE A 236 -9.58 38.23 13.31
N TRP A 237 -10.10 38.59 12.13
CA TRP A 237 -9.27 38.70 10.94
C TRP A 237 -8.28 39.86 11.02
N GLU A 238 -8.69 41.02 11.52
CA GLU A 238 -7.79 42.15 11.75
C GLU A 238 -6.66 41.79 12.72
N THR A 239 -6.98 41.08 13.80
CA THR A 239 -6.00 40.58 14.77
C THR A 239 -5.03 39.57 14.12
N GLN A 240 -5.53 38.65 13.30
CA GLN A 240 -4.70 37.73 12.53
C GLN A 240 -3.77 38.47 11.56
N GLN A 241 -4.25 39.49 10.86
CA GLN A 241 -3.44 40.25 9.91
C GLN A 241 -2.34 41.06 10.61
N ALA A 242 -2.62 41.61 11.79
CA ALA A 242 -1.64 42.36 12.57
C ALA A 242 -0.56 41.46 13.19
N GLU A 243 -0.94 40.34 13.80
CA GLU A 243 -0.01 39.50 14.58
C GLU A 243 0.57 38.32 13.78
N HIS A 244 -0.18 37.83 12.77
CA HIS A 244 0.10 36.63 11.99
C HIS A 244 -0.13 36.83 10.48
N PRO A 245 0.49 37.82 9.82
CA PRO A 245 0.23 38.16 8.40
C PRO A 245 0.61 37.05 7.40
N GLY A 246 1.32 36.01 7.85
CA GLY A 246 1.67 34.84 7.05
C GLY A 246 0.57 33.75 7.03
N ASP A 247 -0.38 33.79 7.95
CA ASP A 247 -1.40 32.76 8.08
C ASP A 247 -2.54 32.98 7.07
N TRP A 248 -2.54 32.20 6.00
CA TRP A 248 -3.58 32.25 4.98
C TRP A 248 -4.77 31.35 5.31
N LEU A 249 -4.54 30.31 6.12
CA LEU A 249 -5.53 29.26 6.36
C LEU A 249 -6.69 29.77 7.22
N LEU A 250 -6.44 30.58 8.27
CA LEU A 250 -7.52 31.18 9.05
C LEU A 250 -8.36 32.13 8.19
N SER A 251 -7.71 32.89 7.30
CA SER A 251 -8.42 33.73 6.32
C SER A 251 -9.30 32.91 5.38
N MET A 252 -8.86 31.73 4.94
CA MET A 252 -9.65 30.81 4.11
C MET A 252 -10.85 30.24 4.88
N GLU A 253 -10.66 29.86 6.14
CA GLU A 253 -11.74 29.36 7.00
C GLU A 253 -12.83 30.42 7.24
N ILE A 254 -12.43 31.67 7.49
CA ILE A 254 -13.40 32.76 7.66
C ILE A 254 -14.09 33.06 6.33
N PHE A 255 -13.37 33.05 5.21
CA PHE A 255 -13.94 33.24 3.88
C PHE A 255 -15.04 32.20 3.58
N GLU A 256 -14.80 30.91 3.85
CA GLU A 256 -15.79 29.84 3.67
C GLU A 256 -17.04 30.08 4.54
N MET A 257 -16.86 30.51 5.79
CA MET A 257 -17.97 30.82 6.68
C MET A 257 -18.81 32.00 6.17
N LEU A 258 -18.17 33.09 5.75
CA LEU A 258 -18.83 34.26 5.18
C LEU A 258 -19.57 33.92 3.87
N ASP A 259 -18.98 33.05 3.05
CA ASP A 259 -19.60 32.56 1.83
C ASP A 259 -20.84 31.70 2.09
N THR A 260 -20.83 30.91 3.18
CA THR A 260 -21.95 30.04 3.57
C THR A 260 -23.14 30.84 4.12
N ILE A 261 -22.88 31.84 4.97
CA ILE A 261 -23.94 32.62 5.62
C ILE A 261 -24.45 33.79 4.77
N ASP A 262 -23.73 34.14 3.70
CA ASP A 262 -23.99 35.28 2.82
C ASP A 262 -24.12 36.62 3.57
N GLN A 263 -23.19 36.86 4.50
CA GLN A 263 -23.12 38.10 5.30
C GLN A 263 -21.74 38.74 5.20
N GLN A 264 -21.67 40.04 5.50
CA GLN A 264 -20.43 40.85 5.49
C GLN A 264 -19.66 40.75 4.15
N PRO A 265 -20.29 41.09 3.01
CA PRO A 265 -19.70 40.96 1.68
C PRO A 265 -18.39 41.74 1.53
N ASP A 266 -18.28 42.89 2.19
CA ASP A 266 -17.05 43.70 2.18
C ASP A 266 -15.87 42.98 2.85
N LEU A 267 -16.12 42.28 3.96
CA LEU A 267 -15.10 41.51 4.67
C LEU A 267 -14.65 40.31 3.82
N LYS A 268 -15.62 39.62 3.20
CA LYS A 268 -15.37 38.50 2.28
C LYS A 268 -14.50 38.93 1.10
N ALA A 269 -14.82 40.06 0.46
CA ALA A 269 -14.05 40.61 -0.65
C ALA A 269 -12.61 40.99 -0.23
N LYS A 270 -12.44 41.53 0.98
CA LYS A 270 -11.11 41.82 1.54
C LYS A 270 -10.28 40.54 1.75
N MET A 271 -10.89 39.47 2.25
CA MET A 271 -10.23 38.17 2.44
C MET A 271 -9.87 37.50 1.12
N GLU A 272 -10.77 37.54 0.13
CA GLU A 272 -10.52 37.02 -1.20
C GLU A 272 -9.32 37.72 -1.86
N LYS A 273 -9.26 39.06 -1.75
CA LYS A 273 -8.12 39.84 -2.24
C LYS A 273 -6.82 39.42 -1.57
N PHE A 274 -6.81 39.25 -0.24
CA PHE A 274 -5.64 38.81 0.51
C PHE A 274 -5.18 37.39 0.10
N LEU A 275 -6.10 36.44 -0.01
CA LEU A 275 -5.81 35.06 -0.43
C LEU A 275 -5.23 35.01 -1.85
N ASN A 276 -5.80 35.79 -2.77
CA ASN A 276 -5.29 35.90 -4.14
C ASN A 276 -3.89 36.54 -4.19
N GLN A 277 -3.61 37.53 -3.35
CA GLN A 277 -2.26 38.09 -3.19
C GLN A 277 -1.28 37.02 -2.67
N LYS A 278 -1.63 36.26 -1.62
CA LYS A 278 -0.78 35.19 -1.07
C LYS A 278 -0.50 34.08 -2.08
N LYS A 279 -1.53 33.69 -2.85
CA LYS A 279 -1.42 32.76 -3.97
C LYS A 279 -0.43 33.25 -5.03
N ALA A 280 -0.42 34.55 -5.36
CA ALA A 280 0.50 35.12 -6.34
C ALA A 280 1.94 35.22 -5.83
N THR A 281 2.13 35.50 -4.53
CA THR A 281 3.48 35.72 -3.95
C THR A 281 4.18 34.43 -3.50
N THR A 282 3.43 33.35 -3.21
CA THR A 282 4.01 32.10 -2.65
C THR A 282 3.65 30.89 -3.51
N LYS A 283 4.64 30.35 -4.24
CA LYS A 283 4.46 29.23 -5.18
C LYS A 283 3.81 28.00 -4.54
N ASP A 284 4.23 27.64 -3.32
CA ASP A 284 3.74 26.45 -2.60
C ASP A 284 2.29 26.60 -2.12
N LEU A 285 1.82 27.83 -1.88
CA LEU A 285 0.46 28.10 -1.44
C LEU A 285 -0.54 28.21 -2.59
N SER A 286 -0.05 28.39 -3.82
CA SER A 286 -0.90 28.62 -4.98
C SER A 286 -1.89 27.48 -5.23
N THR A 287 -1.42 26.24 -5.13
CA THR A 287 -2.24 25.04 -5.28
C THR A 287 -3.25 24.92 -4.13
N LEU A 288 -2.79 25.10 -2.89
CA LEU A 288 -3.61 24.93 -1.69
C LEU A 288 -4.76 25.94 -1.61
N ILE A 289 -4.45 27.23 -1.83
CA ILE A 289 -5.46 28.30 -1.84
C ILE A 289 -6.46 28.09 -3.00
N SER A 290 -5.98 27.67 -4.18
CA SER A 290 -6.87 27.38 -5.32
C SER A 290 -7.81 26.20 -5.03
N TRP A 291 -7.32 25.18 -4.33
CA TRP A 291 -8.17 24.07 -3.88
C TRP A 291 -9.17 24.51 -2.82
N GLY A 292 -8.78 25.40 -1.90
CA GLY A 292 -9.69 26.03 -0.95
C GLY A 292 -10.89 26.69 -1.65
N PHE A 293 -10.64 27.58 -2.61
CA PHE A 293 -11.71 28.23 -3.36
C PHE A 293 -12.61 27.23 -4.10
N ARG A 294 -12.02 26.22 -4.73
CA ARG A 294 -12.78 25.15 -5.41
C ARG A 294 -13.65 24.34 -4.44
N LEU A 295 -13.17 24.10 -3.22
CA LEU A 295 -13.92 23.39 -2.19
C LEU A 295 -15.17 24.19 -1.77
N VAL A 296 -15.01 25.51 -1.59
CA VAL A 296 -16.13 26.41 -1.29
C VAL A 296 -17.17 26.39 -2.40
N GLU A 297 -16.76 26.46 -3.67
CA GLU A 297 -17.67 26.32 -4.82
C GLU A 297 -18.33 24.94 -4.87
N TYR A 298 -17.59 23.87 -4.57
CA TYR A 298 -18.10 22.50 -4.54
C TYR A 298 -19.20 22.33 -3.50
N HIS A 299 -19.05 22.93 -2.31
CA HIS A 299 -20.06 22.89 -1.24
C HIS A 299 -21.41 23.55 -1.63
N LYS A 300 -21.43 24.39 -2.67
CA LYS A 300 -22.68 24.98 -3.22
C LYS A 300 -23.42 24.08 -4.19
N ARG A 301 -22.81 22.99 -4.67
CA ARG A 301 -23.45 22.13 -5.68
C ARG A 301 -24.69 21.45 -5.08
N PRO A 302 -25.84 21.47 -5.77
CA PRO A 302 -27.09 20.87 -5.27
C PRO A 302 -26.93 19.39 -4.87
N GLU A 303 -26.13 18.65 -5.64
CA GLU A 303 -25.82 17.23 -5.41
C GLU A 303 -25.13 17.01 -4.06
N TYR A 304 -24.21 17.89 -3.66
CA TYR A 304 -23.51 17.80 -2.38
C TYR A 304 -24.42 18.18 -1.22
N GLN A 305 -25.21 19.25 -1.36
CA GLN A 305 -26.17 19.66 -0.32
C GLN A 305 -27.24 18.60 -0.06
N ALA A 306 -27.67 17.87 -1.10
CA ALA A 306 -28.60 16.74 -0.96
C ALA A 306 -28.00 15.58 -0.13
N THR A 307 -26.69 15.30 -0.25
CA THR A 307 -26.03 14.25 0.55
C THR A 307 -25.87 14.61 2.03
N LEU A 308 -25.69 15.90 2.35
CA LEU A 308 -25.64 16.37 3.74
C LEU A 308 -27.00 16.30 4.45
N GLN A 309 -28.10 16.49 3.72
CA GLN A 309 -29.47 16.37 4.27
C GLN A 309 -29.92 14.90 4.43
N ALA A 310 -29.39 13.99 3.61
CA ALA A 310 -29.70 12.56 3.65
C ALA A 310 -28.87 11.76 4.69
N SER A 311 -27.85 12.39 5.29
CA SER A 311 -27.02 11.75 6.31
C SER A 311 -27.69 11.85 7.69
N PRO A 312 -27.99 10.73 8.38
CA PRO A 312 -28.55 10.80 9.73
C PRO A 312 -27.51 11.39 10.70
N LYS A 313 -27.97 12.25 11.61
CA LYS A 313 -27.18 12.78 12.73
C LYS A 313 -26.75 11.67 13.69
#